data_AF-A0AAU1BHA3-F1
#
_entry.id   AF-A0AAU1BHA3-F1
#
_cell.length_a   1.000
_cell.length_b   1.000
_cell.length_c   1.000
_cell.angle_alpha   90.00
_cell.angle_beta   90.00
_cell.angle_gamma   90.00
#
_symmetry.space_group_name_H-M   'P 1'
#
loop_
_entity.id
_entity.type
_entity.pdbx_description
1 polymer ?
#
loop_
_entity_poly.entity_id
_entity_poly.type
_entity_poly.pdbx_seq_one_letter_code
_entity_poly.pdbx_strand_id
1 'polypeptide(L)' 'MDPSSSDGESPTVWVDEEHQELVLQGWKPSPELEAECAALELPGHGAGIPEGEAVVRIPVSMVHVIREACDALERP' A
#
# COMPACT_ATOMS: atom_id res chain seq x y z
N MET A 1 8.16 1.69 -9.26
CA MET A 1 8.39 3.15 -9.21
C MET A 1 7.29 3.83 -10.00
N ASP A 2 6.70 4.93 -9.52
CA ASP A 2 5.67 5.67 -10.27
C ASP A 2 6.22 6.15 -11.62
N PRO A 3 5.68 5.66 -12.75
CA PRO A 3 6.16 6.02 -14.09
C PRO A 3 5.82 7.47 -14.50
N SER A 4 5.01 8.19 -13.72
CA SER A 4 4.57 9.55 -14.03
C SER A 4 5.29 10.65 -13.24
N SER A 5 6.17 10.29 -12.31
CA SER A 5 6.84 11.25 -11.43
C SER A 5 8.16 11.77 -12.02
N SER A 6 8.31 13.10 -12.07
CA SER A 6 9.55 13.79 -12.48
C SER A 6 10.38 14.29 -11.28
N ASP A 7 9.83 14.25 -10.06
CA ASP A 7 10.32 15.04 -8.92
C ASP A 7 10.46 14.21 -7.65
N GLY A 8 11.33 13.18 -7.65
CA GLY A 8 11.99 12.60 -6.46
C GLY A 8 11.14 11.87 -5.40
N GLU A 9 9.90 12.29 -5.15
CA GLU A 9 8.98 11.74 -4.16
C GLU A 9 7.93 10.89 -4.87
N SER A 10 8.34 9.68 -5.25
CA SER A 10 7.52 8.77 -6.04
C SER A 10 7.04 7.60 -5.19
N PRO A 11 5.73 7.33 -5.13
CA PRO A 11 5.23 6.07 -4.60
C PRO A 11 5.96 4.90 -5.27
N THR A 12 6.32 3.90 -4.46
CA THR A 12 7.21 2.82 -4.86
C THR A 12 6.67 1.50 -4.32
N VAL A 13 6.82 0.45 -5.12
CA VAL A 13 6.52 -0.93 -4.75
C VAL A 13 7.73 -1.78 -5.07
N TRP A 14 8.06 -2.72 -4.19
CA TRP A 14 9.02 -3.78 -4.43
C TRP A 14 8.56 -5.08 -3.77
N VAL A 15 9.14 -6.17 -4.24
CA VAL A 15 8.90 -7.52 -3.71
C VAL A 15 9.98 -7.84 -2.69
N ASP A 16 9.58 -8.26 -1.51
CA ASP A 16 10.44 -8.94 -0.56
C ASP A 16 10.30 -10.45 -0.77
N GLU A 17 11.24 -11.03 -1.52
CA GLU A 17 11.23 -12.48 -1.83
C GLU A 17 11.54 -13.34 -0.60
N GLU A 18 12.24 -12.81 0.40
CA GLU A 18 12.58 -13.56 1.62
C GLU A 18 11.33 -13.77 2.48
N HIS A 19 10.53 -12.71 2.64
CA HIS A 19 9.32 -12.73 3.45
C HIS A 19 8.05 -13.05 2.63
N GLN A 20 8.16 -13.09 1.30
CA GLN A 20 7.04 -13.27 0.37
C GLN A 20 5.99 -12.16 0.50
N GLU A 21 6.46 -10.91 0.55
CA GLU A 21 5.64 -9.72 0.83
C GLU A 21 5.78 -8.65 -0.24
N LEU A 22 4.72 -7.84 -0.39
CA LEU A 22 4.79 -6.58 -1.14
C LEU A 22 5.06 -5.44 -0.17
N VAL A 23 6.14 -4.69 -0.42
CA VAL A 23 6.44 -3.49 0.34
C VAL A 23 6.04 -2.26 -0.47
N LEU A 24 5.20 -1.41 0.14
CA LEU A 24 4.56 -0.27 -0.50
C LEU A 24 4.93 1.01 0.23
N GLN A 25 5.63 1.91 -0.47
CA GLN A 25 5.83 3.28 -0.02
C GLN A 25 4.86 4.20 -0.77
N GLY A 26 4.05 4.95 -0.02
CA GLY A 26 3.08 5.90 -0.56
C GLY A 26 2.91 7.14 0.30
N TRP A 27 1.84 7.87 0.08
CA TRP A 27 1.54 9.08 0.85
C TRP A 27 0.77 8.75 2.11
N LYS A 28 1.00 9.56 3.15
CA LYS A 28 0.20 9.49 4.38
C LYS A 28 -1.26 9.91 4.10
N PRO A 29 -2.24 9.31 4.79
CA PRO A 29 -3.63 9.75 4.72
C PRO A 29 -3.78 11.14 5.34
N SER A 30 -4.90 11.80 5.06
CA SER A 30 -5.33 12.90 5.92
C SER A 30 -5.89 12.32 7.24
N PRO A 31 -5.95 13.11 8.32
CA PRO A 31 -6.55 12.65 9.58
C PRO A 31 -7.99 12.14 9.43
N GLU A 32 -8.77 12.74 8.52
CA GLU A 32 -10.15 12.34 8.26
C GLU A 32 -10.22 10.96 7.58
N LEU A 33 -9.36 10.73 6.58
CA LEU A 33 -9.29 9.44 5.90
C LEU A 33 -8.77 8.34 6.82
N GLU A 34 -7.78 8.65 7.67
CA GLU A 34 -7.27 7.71 8.66
C GLU A 34 -8.35 7.32 9.68
N ALA A 35 -9.15 8.28 10.15
CA ALA A 35 -10.28 8.03 11.04
C ALA A 35 -11.40 7.22 10.36
N GLU A 36 -11.69 7.49 9.08
CA GLU A 36 -12.65 6.70 8.30
C GLU A 36 -12.18 5.24 8.19
N CYS A 37 -10.91 5.02 7.85
CA CYS A 37 -10.32 3.69 7.80
C CYS A 37 -10.37 2.98 9.18
N ALA A 38 -10.04 3.70 10.26
CA ALA A 38 -10.11 3.16 11.61
C ALA A 38 -11.55 2.81 12.04
N ALA A 39 -12.57 3.45 11.45
CA ALA A 39 -13.97 3.16 11.75
C ALA A 39 -14.57 2.02 10.91
N LEU A 40 -13.83 1.48 9.93
CA LEU A 40 -14.33 0.39 9.09
C LEU A 40 -14.42 -0.92 9.88
N GLU A 41 -15.66 -1.37 10.11
CA GLU A 41 -15.93 -2.69 10.68
C GLU A 41 -16.01 -3.72 9.55
N LEU A 42 -14.93 -4.48 9.36
CA LEU A 42 -14.89 -5.61 8.42
C LEU A 42 -15.13 -6.92 9.17
N PRO A 43 -15.80 -7.92 8.54
CA PRO A 43 -15.93 -9.24 9.13
C PRO A 43 -14.58 -9.80 9.59
N GLY A 44 -14.46 -10.15 10.87
CA GLY A 44 -13.23 -10.67 11.46
C GLY A 44 -12.20 -9.62 11.91
N HIS A 45 -12.51 -8.32 11.81
CA HIS A 45 -11.65 -7.23 12.27
C HIS A 45 -12.37 -6.35 13.29
N GLY A 46 -11.67 -5.92 14.34
CA GLY A 46 -12.17 -4.93 15.29
C GLY A 46 -12.03 -3.51 14.75
N ALA A 47 -12.77 -2.56 15.33
CA ALA A 47 -12.58 -1.14 15.03
C ALA A 47 -11.20 -0.65 15.49
N GLY A 48 -10.60 0.25 14.71
CA GLY A 48 -9.28 0.84 14.91
C GLY A 48 -8.24 0.37 13.89
N ILE A 49 -7.10 1.08 13.85
CA ILE A 49 -5.89 0.62 13.16
C ILE A 49 -4.96 0.03 14.25
N PRO A 50 -4.67 -1.29 14.21
CA PRO A 50 -3.80 -1.94 15.17
C PRO A 50 -2.38 -1.34 15.23
N GLU A 51 -1.71 -1.59 16.35
CA GLU A 51 -0.29 -1.23 16.48
C GLU A 51 0.55 -2.00 15.44
N GLY A 52 1.34 -1.27 14.65
CA GLY A 52 2.14 -1.83 13.56
C GLY A 52 1.47 -1.78 12.19
N GLU A 53 0.18 -1.44 12.12
CA GLU A 53 -0.54 -1.21 10.87
C GLU A 53 -0.60 0.28 10.52
N ALA A 54 -0.68 0.60 9.23
CA ALA A 54 -0.80 1.97 8.75
C ALA A 54 -1.64 2.03 7.48
N VAL A 55 -2.43 3.10 7.35
CA VAL A 55 -3.08 3.44 6.09
C VAL A 55 -2.06 4.13 5.20
N VAL A 56 -1.92 3.67 3.95
CA VAL A 56 -1.02 4.27 2.96
C VAL A 56 -1.79 4.53 1.68
N ARG A 57 -1.67 5.75 1.14
CA ARG A 57 -2.30 6.14 -0.12
C ARG A 57 -1.36 5.86 -1.28
N ILE A 58 -1.87 5.12 -2.27
CA ILE A 58 -1.15 4.79 -3.50
C ILE A 58 -1.92 5.38 -4.70
N PRO A 59 -1.27 6.12 -5.62
CA PRO A 59 -1.95 6.67 -6.78
C PRO A 59 -2.35 5.60 -7.78
N VAL A 60 -3.34 5.92 -8.61
CA VAL A 60 -3.81 5.04 -9.69
C VAL A 60 -2.71 4.72 -10.73
N SER A 61 -1.72 5.61 -10.91
CA SER A 61 -0.55 5.41 -11.78
C SER A 61 0.25 4.15 -11.39
N MET A 62 0.24 3.78 -10.10
CA MET A 62 0.95 2.62 -9.57
C MET A 62 0.23 1.29 -9.76
N VAL A 63 -1.03 1.28 -10.21
CA VAL A 63 -1.83 0.04 -10.31
C VAL A 63 -1.16 -0.99 -11.23
N HIS A 64 -0.56 -0.58 -12.35
CA HIS A 64 0.12 -1.54 -13.22
C HIS A 64 1.37 -2.13 -12.54
N VAL A 65 2.14 -1.29 -11.84
CA VAL A 65 3.38 -1.70 -11.17
C VAL A 65 3.06 -2.67 -10.02
N ILE A 66 1.98 -2.42 -9.28
CA ILE A 66 1.52 -3.33 -8.22
C ILE A 66 1.12 -4.69 -8.81
N ARG A 67 0.40 -4.71 -9.93
CA ARG A 67 0.02 -5.97 -10.60
C ARG A 67 1.25 -6.76 -11.03
N GLU A 68 2.26 -6.10 -11.59
CA GLU A 68 3.53 -6.76 -11.95
C GLU A 68 4.25 -7.32 -10.72
N ALA A 69 4.19 -6.62 -9.58
CA ALA A 69 4.77 -7.10 -8.33
C ALA A 69 3.99 -8.31 -7.75
N CYS A 70 2.66 -8.28 -7.80
CA CYS A 70 1.82 -9.44 -7.46
C CYS A 70 2.18 -10.65 -8.34
N ASP A 71 2.24 -10.46 -9.65
CA ASP A 71 2.61 -11.49 -10.62
C ASP A 71 3.99 -12.08 -10.34
N ALA A 72 4.94 -11.28 -9.84
CA ALA A 72 6.28 -11.75 -9.51
C ALA A 72 6.29 -12.63 -8.25
N LEU A 73 5.47 -12.32 -7.24
CA LEU A 73 5.33 -13.15 -6.03
C LEU A 73 4.55 -14.44 -6.25
N GLU A 74 3.53 -14.39 -7.11
CA GLU A 74 2.64 -15.54 -7.33
C GLU A 74 3.24 -16.58 -8.28
N ARG A 75 4.25 -16.21 -9.08
CA ARG A 75 4.93 -17.13 -10.01
C ARG A 75 6.03 -17.91 -9.25
N PRO A 76 5.95 -19.24 -9.17
CA PRO A 76 6.94 -20.08 -8.47
C PRO A 76 8.29 -20.17 -9.17
#